data_AF-A0A7S1LBM4-F1
#
_entry.id   AF-A0A7S1LBM4-F1
#
_cell.length_a   1.000
_cell.length_b   1.000
_cell.length_c   1.000
_cell.angle_alpha   90.00
_cell.angle_beta   90.00
_cell.angle_gamma   90.00
#
_symmetry.space_group_name_H-M   'P 1'
#
loop_
_entity.id
_entity.type
_entity.pdbx_description
1 polymer ?
#
loop_
_entity_poly.entity_id
_entity_poly.type
_entity_poly.pdbx_seq_one_letter_code
_entity_poly.pdbx_strand_id
1 'polypeptide(L)'
;GESARYLCMLLVPKVRDGVRLLHLAQRILDFNAQNPTGRYRLDLANPADFAVAASLKLLDHWEVGLTRHQRQRADLSQRGNRSHFRNERYQQRSFTCSLAEWPLPVHGLLEVDYLSDQRPPARPNQ
;
A
#
# COMPACT_ATOMS: atom_id res chain seq x y z
N GLY A 1 -9.20 -14.93 -22.38
CA GLY A 1 -8.73 -14.39 -23.67
C GLY A 1 -9.95 -14.13 -24.54
N GLU A 2 -9.95 -13.02 -25.28
CA GLU A 2 -11.02 -12.51 -26.18
C GLU A 2 -12.34 -12.05 -25.52
N SER A 3 -13.05 -12.89 -24.75
CA SER A 3 -14.34 -12.53 -24.15
C SER A 3 -14.22 -11.39 -23.14
N ALA A 4 -13.16 -11.40 -22.31
CA ALA A 4 -12.85 -10.32 -21.39
C ALA A 4 -12.48 -9.00 -22.11
N ARG A 5 -11.85 -9.09 -23.29
CA ARG A 5 -11.54 -7.91 -24.13
C ARG A 5 -12.82 -7.26 -24.66
N TYR A 6 -13.78 -8.06 -25.11
CA TYR A 6 -15.09 -7.58 -25.55
C TYR A 6 -15.89 -6.93 -24.42
N LEU A 7 -15.90 -7.54 -23.22
CA LEU A 7 -16.57 -6.97 -22.05
C LEU A 7 -15.96 -5.63 -21.62
N CYS A 8 -14.64 -5.51 -21.67
CA CYS A 8 -13.95 -4.26 -21.35
C CYS A 8 -14.26 -3.15 -22.38
N MET A 9 -14.38 -3.51 -23.67
CA MET A 9 -14.79 -2.58 -24.74
C MET A 9 -16.28 -2.17 -24.66
N LEU A 10 -17.15 -3.01 -24.09
CA LEU A 10 -18.55 -2.66 -23.83
C LEU A 10 -18.71 -1.63 -22.69
N LEU A 11 -17.86 -1.72 -21.66
CA LEU A 11 -17.85 -0.78 -20.53
C LEU A 11 -17.18 0.55 -20.88
N VAL A 12 -16.16 0.52 -21.74
CA VAL A 12 -15.43 1.71 -22.16
C VAL A 12 -15.44 1.79 -23.69
N PRO A 13 -16.44 2.47 -24.29
CA PRO A 13 -16.68 2.43 -25.74
C PRO A 13 -15.56 3.08 -26.55
N LYS A 14 -14.68 3.87 -25.91
CA LYS A 14 -13.52 4.49 -26.54
C LYS A 14 -12.24 3.88 -25.98
N VAL A 15 -11.42 3.28 -26.84
CA VAL A 15 -10.12 2.69 -26.48
C VAL A 15 -9.23 3.67 -25.68
N ARG A 16 -9.24 4.96 -26.03
CA ARG A 16 -8.50 6.01 -25.30
C ARG A 16 -8.87 6.08 -23.82
N ASP A 17 -10.15 5.97 -23.51
CA ASP A 17 -10.64 6.05 -22.14
C ASP A 17 -10.31 4.76 -21.39
N GLY A 18 -10.26 3.62 -22.09
CA GLY A 18 -9.80 2.34 -21.52
C GLY A 18 -8.32 2.39 -21.13
N VAL A 19 -7.48 2.95 -22.00
CA VAL A 19 -6.05 3.16 -21.70
C VAL A 19 -5.88 4.09 -20.50
N ARG A 20 -6.65 5.18 -20.41
CA ARG A 20 -6.62 6.10 -19.25
C ARG A 20 -7.02 5.40 -17.97
N LEU A 21 -8.10 4.62 -18.01
CA LEU A 21 -8.58 3.86 -16.85
C LEU A 21 -7.54 2.84 -16.38
N LEU A 22 -6.87 2.14 -17.30
CA LEU A 22 -5.79 1.21 -16.96
C LEU A 22 -4.61 1.93 -16.30
N HIS A 23 -4.20 3.09 -16.80
CA HIS A 23 -3.13 3.88 -16.18
C HIS A 23 -3.52 4.34 -14.77
N LEU A 24 -4.77 4.79 -14.57
CA LEU A 24 -5.26 5.19 -13.25
C LEU A 24 -5.33 4.00 -12.29
N ALA A 25 -5.81 2.84 -12.75
CA ALA A 25 -5.97 1.64 -11.96
C ALA A 25 -4.67 0.81 -11.79
N GLN A 26 -3.60 1.16 -12.48
CA GLN A 26 -2.37 0.37 -12.51
C GLN A 26 -1.86 0.07 -11.10
N ARG A 27 -1.84 1.07 -10.21
CA ARG A 27 -1.31 0.91 -8.86
C ARG A 27 -2.10 -0.08 -8.00
N ILE A 28 -3.43 -0.09 -8.12
CA ILE A 28 -4.24 -1.04 -7.36
C ILE A 28 -4.15 -2.46 -7.96
N LEU A 29 -3.97 -2.57 -9.29
CA LEU A 29 -3.80 -3.86 -9.96
C LEU A 29 -2.42 -4.49 -9.66
N ASP A 30 -1.38 -3.67 -9.55
CA ASP A 30 -0.02 -4.11 -9.22
C ASP A 30 0.18 -4.35 -7.72
N PHE A 31 -0.74 -3.88 -6.87
CA PHE A 31 -0.63 -4.00 -5.43
C PHE A 31 -0.85 -5.44 -4.97
N ASN A 32 0.17 -6.02 -4.33
CA ASN A 32 0.09 -7.35 -3.73
C ASN A 32 0.11 -7.25 -2.20
N ALA A 33 -1.04 -7.47 -1.56
CA ALA A 33 -1.16 -7.45 -0.11
C ALA A 33 -0.34 -8.56 0.60
N GLN A 34 0.02 -9.64 -0.09
CA GLN A 34 0.88 -10.70 0.46
C GLN A 34 2.38 -10.34 0.42
N ASN A 35 2.76 -9.39 -0.44
CA ASN A 35 4.11 -8.84 -0.50
C ASN A 35 4.04 -7.31 -0.64
N PRO A 36 3.62 -6.62 0.43
CA PRO A 36 3.44 -5.16 0.45
C PRO A 36 4.76 -4.41 0.63
N THR A 37 5.89 -5.12 0.69
CA THR A 37 7.17 -4.52 1.03
C THR A 37 7.73 -3.74 -0.15
N GLY A 38 8.03 -2.47 0.04
CA GLY A 38 8.58 -1.63 -1.01
C GLY A 38 8.43 -0.13 -0.77
N ARG A 39 8.86 0.64 -1.75
CA ARG A 39 8.74 2.10 -1.78
C ARG A 39 7.49 2.50 -2.56
N TYR A 40 6.61 3.25 -1.89
CA TYR A 40 5.37 3.75 -2.45
C TYR A 40 5.45 5.26 -2.66
N ARG A 41 5.05 5.71 -3.84
CA ARG A 41 4.82 7.11 -4.17
C ARG A 41 3.43 7.22 -4.78
N LEU A 42 2.50 7.71 -3.98
CA LEU A 42 1.06 7.65 -4.22
C LEU A 42 0.52 9.06 -4.35
N ASP A 43 -0.18 9.34 -5.44
CA ASP A 43 -0.97 10.57 -5.57
C ASP A 43 -2.37 10.32 -5.03
N LEU A 44 -2.67 10.88 -3.86
CA LEU A 44 -3.93 10.64 -3.17
C LEU A 44 -5.14 11.21 -3.92
N ALA A 45 -4.92 12.09 -4.91
CA ALA A 45 -5.98 12.53 -5.83
C ALA A 45 -6.43 11.41 -6.79
N ASN A 46 -5.59 10.41 -7.06
CA ASN A 46 -5.96 9.22 -7.82
C ASN A 46 -6.65 8.22 -6.87
N PRO A 47 -7.91 7.81 -7.14
CA PRO A 47 -8.63 6.85 -6.29
C PRO A 47 -7.91 5.51 -6.11
N ALA A 48 -7.17 5.03 -7.12
CA ALA A 48 -6.44 3.78 -7.02
C ALA A 48 -5.25 3.88 -6.04
N ASP A 49 -4.49 4.97 -6.13
CA ASP A 49 -3.37 5.25 -5.23
C ASP A 49 -3.87 5.49 -3.80
N PHE A 50 -4.99 6.20 -3.63
CA PHE A 50 -5.65 6.37 -2.34
C PHE A 50 -6.10 5.03 -1.75
N ALA A 51 -6.69 4.14 -2.56
CA ALA A 51 -7.07 2.81 -2.13
C ALA A 51 -5.86 1.99 -1.65
N VAL A 52 -4.73 2.05 -2.38
CA VAL A 52 -3.47 1.40 -1.97
C VAL A 52 -2.96 1.97 -0.64
N ALA A 53 -2.98 3.30 -0.46
CA ALA A 53 -2.59 3.94 0.80
C ALA A 53 -3.47 3.49 1.98
N ALA A 54 -4.78 3.40 1.77
CA ALA A 54 -5.73 2.91 2.76
C ALA A 54 -5.51 1.43 3.08
N SER A 55 -5.25 0.59 2.08
CA SER A 55 -4.91 -0.83 2.25
C SER A 55 -3.63 -1.02 3.04
N LEU A 56 -2.57 -0.25 2.74
CA LEU A 56 -1.32 -0.29 3.51
C LEU A 56 -1.54 0.10 4.97
N LYS A 57 -2.35 1.13 5.22
CA LYS A 57 -2.66 1.57 6.59
C LYS A 57 -3.41 0.50 7.37
N LEU A 58 -4.38 -0.16 6.74
CA LEU A 58 -5.11 -1.28 7.36
C LEU A 58 -4.17 -2.46 7.65
N LEU A 59 -3.27 -2.77 6.71
CA LEU A 59 -2.30 -3.84 6.86
C LEU A 59 -1.33 -3.57 8.02
N ASP A 60 -0.82 -2.34 8.13
CA ASP A 60 0.04 -1.93 9.25
C ASP A 60 -0.66 -2.15 10.60
N HIS A 61 -1.92 -1.72 10.73
CA HIS A 61 -2.68 -1.91 11.96
C HIS A 61 -2.83 -3.39 12.33
N TRP A 62 -3.06 -4.25 11.34
CA TRP A 62 -3.16 -5.69 11.56
C TRP A 62 -1.81 -6.32 11.95
N GLU A 63 -0.72 -5.97 11.25
CA GLU A 63 0.62 -6.48 11.56
C GLU A 63 1.11 -6.01 12.94
N VAL A 64 0.87 -4.75 13.32
CA VAL A 64 1.15 -4.23 14.66
C VAL A 64 0.40 -5.05 15.73
N GLY A 65 -0.85 -5.41 15.47
CA GLY A 65 -1.63 -6.29 16.34
C GLY A 65 -0.97 -7.66 16.53
N LEU A 66 -0.53 -8.29 15.45
CA LEU A 66 0.16 -9.59 15.49
C LEU A 66 1.50 -9.51 16.22
N THR A 67 2.32 -8.49 15.95
CA THR A 67 3.62 -8.31 16.58
C THR A 67 3.49 -8.07 18.08
N ARG A 68 2.43 -7.39 18.54
CA ARG A 68 2.12 -7.26 19.99
C ARG A 68 1.82 -8.61 20.65
N HIS A 69 1.15 -9.53 19.95
CA HIS A 69 0.90 -10.89 20.44
C HIS A 69 2.18 -11.73 20.47
N GLN A 70 3.10 -11.51 19.54
CA GLN A 70 4.42 -12.15 19.49
C GLN A 70 5.38 -11.45 20.49
N ARG A 71 5.18 -11.71 21.78
CA ARG A 71 5.84 -11.08 22.96
C ARG A 71 7.38 -11.03 22.98
N GLN A 72 8.08 -11.50 21.95
CA GLN A 72 9.54 -11.66 21.93
C GLN A 72 10.27 -10.80 20.89
N ARG A 73 9.57 -9.99 20.08
CA ARG A 73 10.25 -9.09 19.12
C ARG A 73 10.49 -7.72 19.71
N ALA A 74 11.75 -7.28 19.67
CA ALA A 74 12.12 -5.90 19.98
C ALA A 74 11.46 -4.94 18.97
N ASP A 75 11.06 -3.75 19.43
CA ASP A 75 10.53 -2.72 18.54
C ASP A 75 11.66 -2.12 17.69
N LEU A 76 11.60 -2.37 16.37
CA LEU A 76 12.54 -1.86 15.37
C LEU A 76 11.88 -0.83 14.43
N SER A 77 10.72 -0.28 14.82
CA SER A 77 10.05 0.76 14.06
C SER A 77 10.83 2.06 14.12
N GLN A 78 10.71 2.88 13.06
CA GLN A 78 11.43 4.15 12.97
C GLN A 78 11.04 5.14 14.09
N ARG A 79 9.81 5.03 14.62
CA ARG A 79 9.24 5.96 15.61
C ARG A 79 8.94 5.32 16.97
N GLY A 80 9.32 4.06 17.21
CA GLY A 80 9.03 3.35 18.47
C GLY A 80 7.53 3.08 18.70
N ASN A 81 6.77 2.93 17.63
CA ASN A 81 5.32 2.66 17.65
C ASN A 81 4.96 1.27 17.08
N ARG A 82 5.96 0.43 16.80
CA ARG A 82 5.87 -0.86 16.11
C ARG A 82 5.31 -0.80 14.67
N SER A 83 5.09 0.39 14.12
CA SER A 83 4.62 0.54 12.75
C SER A 83 5.71 0.15 11.74
N HIS A 84 5.27 -0.41 10.62
CA HIS A 84 6.09 -0.87 9.51
C HIS A 84 6.33 0.23 8.48
N PHE A 85 5.70 1.40 8.65
CA PHE A 85 5.95 2.59 7.84
C PHE A 85 7.31 3.22 8.16
N ARG A 86 8.02 3.61 7.11
CA ARG A 86 9.32 4.30 7.17
C ARG A 86 9.40 5.40 6.13
N ASN A 87 10.31 6.35 6.36
CA ASN A 87 10.62 7.45 5.44
C ASN A 87 9.37 8.22 4.96
N GLU A 88 8.37 8.33 5.83
CA GLU A 88 7.06 8.91 5.51
C GLU A 88 7.20 10.41 5.19
N ARG A 89 6.71 10.80 4.01
CA ARG A 89 6.65 12.19 3.55
C ARG A 89 5.30 12.49 2.90
N TYR A 90 4.73 13.64 3.21
CA TYR A 90 3.55 14.17 2.55
C TYR A 90 3.85 15.53 1.97
N GLN A 91 3.60 15.72 0.67
CA GLN A 91 3.96 16.92 -0.08
C GLN A 91 5.42 17.34 0.15
N GLN A 92 6.34 16.38 0.05
CA GLN A 92 7.78 16.53 0.30
C GLN A 92 8.18 16.94 1.74
N ARG A 93 7.22 17.08 2.65
CA ARG A 93 7.48 17.34 4.06
C ARG A 93 7.50 16.04 4.83
N SER A 94 8.50 15.87 5.69
CA SER A 94 8.55 14.72 6.59
C SER A 94 7.41 14.78 7.59
N PHE A 95 6.82 13.64 7.86
CA PHE A 95 5.72 13.53 8.80
C PHE A 95 6.17 13.82 10.24
N THR A 96 5.48 14.70 10.95
CA THR A 96 5.70 14.93 12.40
C THR A 96 5.12 13.80 13.24
N CYS A 97 4.00 13.21 12.82
CA CYS A 97 3.34 12.05 13.44
C CYS A 97 3.42 10.79 12.55
N SER A 98 3.10 9.60 13.08
CA SER A 98 3.09 8.37 12.26
C SER A 98 1.95 8.37 11.23
N LEU A 99 2.19 7.86 10.02
CA LEU A 99 1.14 7.62 9.02
C LEU A 99 0.04 6.68 9.55
N ALA A 100 0.40 5.79 10.47
CA ALA A 100 -0.55 4.87 11.12
C ALA A 100 -1.66 5.62 11.87
N GLU A 101 -1.37 6.79 12.43
CA GLU A 101 -2.32 7.60 13.21
C GLU A 101 -2.88 8.77 12.38
N TRP A 102 -2.19 9.16 11.31
CA TRP A 102 -2.57 10.31 10.51
C TRP A 102 -3.79 10.04 9.63
N PRO A 103 -4.80 10.93 9.60
CA PRO A 103 -5.92 10.81 8.68
C PRO A 103 -5.44 10.98 7.23
N LEU A 104 -5.79 10.04 6.35
CA LEU A 104 -5.41 10.12 4.93
C LEU A 104 -6.19 11.26 4.24
N PRO A 105 -5.52 12.26 3.66
CA PRO A 105 -6.17 13.33 2.91
C PRO A 105 -6.58 12.85 1.52
N VAL A 106 -7.52 13.58 0.91
CA VAL A 106 -8.10 13.23 -0.40
C VAL A 106 -7.23 13.67 -1.59
N HIS A 107 -6.15 14.42 -1.33
CA HIS A 107 -5.26 14.92 -2.37
C HIS A 107 -3.83 15.03 -1.86
N GLY A 108 -2.88 15.17 -2.77
CA GLY A 108 -1.47 15.40 -2.46
C GLY A 108 -0.61 14.13 -2.58
N LEU A 109 0.70 14.35 -2.65
CA LEU A 109 1.68 13.29 -2.86
C LEU A 109 2.12 12.68 -1.53
N LEU A 110 1.89 11.39 -1.35
CA LEU A 110 2.38 10.58 -0.23
C LEU A 110 3.56 9.73 -0.70
N GLU A 111 4.69 9.83 -0.02
CA GLU A 111 5.85 8.94 -0.20
C GLU A 111 6.11 8.19 1.10
N VAL A 112 6.22 6.87 1.03
CA VAL A 112 6.46 6.02 2.20
C VAL A 112 7.14 4.73 1.78
N ASP A 113 8.01 4.22 2.63
CA ASP A 113 8.56 2.88 2.53
C ASP A 113 7.79 1.97 3.50
N TYR A 114 7.29 0.84 3.01
CA TYR A 114 6.60 -0.15 3.83
C TYR A 114 7.46 -1.42 3.92
N LEU A 115 7.61 -1.95 5.13
CA LEU A 115 8.41 -3.14 5.41
C LEU A 115 7.61 -4.13 6.24
N SER A 116 6.99 -5.12 5.59
CA SER A 116 6.21 -6.14 6.30
C SER A 116 7.11 -7.09 7.09
N ASP A 117 6.61 -7.50 8.25
CA ASP A 117 7.24 -8.47 9.14
C ASP A 117 6.88 -9.93 8.79
N GLN A 118 6.04 -10.13 7.76
CA GLN A 118 5.67 -11.45 7.23
C GLN A 118 6.91 -12.15 6.66
N ARG A 119 7.30 -13.25 7.30
CA ARG A 119 8.36 -14.13 6.80
C ARG A 119 7.72 -15.33 6.09
N PRO A 120 8.33 -15.81 4.98
CA PRO A 120 7.99 -17.12 4.47
C PRO A 120 8.09 -18.16 5.60
N PRO A 121 7.23 -19.19 5.62
CA PRO A 121 7.35 -20.27 6.59
C PRO A 121 8.76 -20.86 6.51
N ALA A 122 9.35 -21.16 7.68
CA ALA A 122 10.66 -21.79 7.74
C ALA A 122 10.64 -23.05 6.87
N ARG A 123 11.67 -23.23 6.02
CA ARG A 123 11.79 -24.44 5.23
C ARG A 123 11.78 -25.64 6.20
N PRO A 124 10.90 -26.63 6.02
CA PRO A 124 11.02 -27.86 6.79
C PRO A 124 12.39 -28.47 6.49
N ASN A 125 13.10 -28.87 7.55
CA ASN A 125 14.47 -29.40 7.48
C ASN A 125 14.56 -30.47 6.37
N GLN A 126 15.48 -30.26 5.42
CA GLN A 126 15.90 -31.28 4.44
C GLN A 126 16.89 -32.24 5.07
#